data_AF-A0A3B9L1Z9-F1
#
_entry.id   AF-A0A3B9L1Z9-F1
#
_cell.length_a   1.000
_cell.length_b   1.000
_cell.length_c   1.000
_cell.angle_alpha   90.00
_cell.angle_beta   90.00
_cell.angle_gamma   90.00
#
_symmetry.space_group_name_H-M   'P 1'
#
loop_
_entity.id
_entity.type
_entity.pdbx_description
1 polymer ?
#
loop_
_entity_poly.entity_id
_entity_poly.type
_entity_poly.pdbx_seq_one_letter_code
_entity_poly.pdbx_strand_id
1 'polypeptide(L)'
;MTISVPEMISLGAYFVLMMAIGLYAYRESTSDVSEYMLGGRNLHPAVGALSAGASDMSGWMLMGLPGAIYVSGFSAAWIAVGLTIGAYLNYRFVAPRLRIYTELADDSITIPDFFENRFHDTSHALRTISALVIIVFFTVYTSSGIVAGGKLFESAFGLNYQLGLFVT
;
A
#
# COMPACT_ATOMS: atom_id res chain seq x y z
N MET A 1 -0.46 -20.88 23.29
CA MET A 1 -0.41 -19.57 23.98
C MET A 1 -1.76 -18.93 23.75
N THR A 2 -2.43 -18.43 24.79
CA THR A 2 -3.75 -17.78 24.65
C THR A 2 -3.57 -16.27 24.71
N ILE A 3 -4.27 -15.54 23.85
CA ILE A 3 -4.26 -14.07 23.83
C ILE A 3 -4.62 -13.50 25.21
N SER A 4 -3.85 -12.51 25.68
CA SER A 4 -4.10 -11.88 26.98
C SER A 4 -5.22 -10.84 26.90
N VAL A 5 -5.89 -10.58 28.03
CA VAL A 5 -6.97 -9.57 28.09
C VAL A 5 -6.50 -8.18 27.63
N PRO A 6 -5.30 -7.68 28.03
CA PRO A 6 -4.78 -6.42 27.51
C PRO A 6 -4.55 -6.42 25.99
N GLU A 7 -4.08 -7.54 25.41
CA GLU A 7 -3.90 -7.67 23.95
C GLU A 7 -5.24 -7.60 23.22
N MET A 8 -6.28 -8.28 23.74
CA MET A 8 -7.63 -8.23 23.17
C MET A 8 -8.21 -6.81 23.21
N ILE A 9 -8.06 -6.10 24.33
CA ILE A 9 -8.53 -4.72 24.47
C ILE A 9 -7.80 -3.81 23.47
N SER A 10 -6.49 -3.97 23.35
CA SER A 10 -5.65 -3.15 22.47
C SER A 10 -6.00 -3.36 20.99
N LEU A 11 -6.12 -4.63 20.56
CA LEU A 11 -6.53 -4.97 19.20
C LEU A 11 -7.97 -4.51 18.91
N GLY A 12 -8.90 -4.75 19.83
CA GLY A 12 -10.29 -4.31 19.68
C GLY A 12 -10.40 -2.79 19.54
N ALA A 13 -9.71 -2.03 20.40
CA ALA A 13 -9.67 -0.57 20.31
C ALA A 13 -9.05 -0.09 19.00
N TYR A 14 -7.98 -0.73 18.53
CA TYR A 14 -7.36 -0.43 17.23
C TYR A 14 -8.35 -0.62 16.07
N PHE A 15 -9.02 -1.77 15.99
CA PHE A 15 -9.99 -2.03 14.92
C PHE A 15 -11.18 -1.06 14.96
N VAL A 16 -11.71 -0.78 16.15
CA VAL A 16 -12.80 0.20 16.32
C VAL A 16 -12.37 1.58 15.84
N LEU A 17 -11.16 2.02 16.20
CA LEU A 17 -10.62 3.30 15.76
C LEU A 17 -10.46 3.33 14.23
N MET A 18 -9.88 2.30 13.63
CA MET A 18 -9.68 2.22 12.17
C MET A 18 -11.02 2.24 11.42
N MET A 19 -12.03 1.49 11.89
CA MET A 19 -13.37 1.52 11.31
C MET A 19 -14.05 2.89 11.48
N ALA A 20 -13.87 3.54 12.64
CA ALA A 20 -14.43 4.88 12.88
C ALA A 20 -13.82 5.92 11.94
N ILE A 21 -12.50 5.88 11.72
CA ILE A 21 -11.80 6.74 10.75
C ILE A 21 -12.33 6.47 9.34
N GLY A 22 -12.47 5.21 8.94
CA GLY A 22 -13.00 4.83 7.63
C GLY A 22 -14.43 5.32 7.42
N LEU A 23 -15.31 5.17 8.43
CA LEU A 23 -16.69 5.65 8.36
C LEU A 23 -16.76 7.19 8.31
N TYR A 24 -15.90 7.88 9.05
CA TYR A 24 -15.78 9.33 8.97
C TYR A 24 -15.35 9.77 7.57
N ALA A 25 -14.27 9.21 7.03
CA ALA A 25 -13.78 9.54 5.70
C ALA A 25 -14.82 9.22 4.60
N TYR A 26 -15.54 8.10 4.73
CA TYR A 26 -16.63 7.75 3.81
C TYR A 26 -17.76 8.79 3.81
N ARG A 27 -18.10 9.37 4.98
CA ARG A 27 -19.14 10.40 5.09
C ARG A 27 -18.71 11.75 4.56
N GLU A 28 -17.42 12.07 4.65
CA GLU A 28 -16.84 13.31 4.11
C GLU A 28 -16.52 13.21 2.61
N SER A 29 -16.37 12.00 2.07
CA SER A 29 -16.08 11.79 0.65
C SER A 29 -17.30 12.14 -0.21
N THR A 30 -17.08 12.96 -1.23
CA THR A 30 -18.09 13.30 -2.24
C THR A 30 -18.21 12.19 -3.31
N SER A 31 -19.22 12.28 -4.19
CA SER A 31 -19.52 11.24 -5.18
C SER A 31 -18.60 11.18 -6.41
N ASP A 32 -17.49 11.92 -6.46
CA ASP A 32 -16.60 11.97 -7.62
C ASP A 32 -15.33 11.10 -7.44
N VAL A 33 -14.86 10.51 -8.55
CA VAL A 33 -13.73 9.58 -8.57
C VAL A 33 -12.42 10.27 -8.21
N SER A 34 -12.24 11.54 -8.60
CA SER A 34 -11.04 12.31 -8.26
C SER A 34 -10.93 12.56 -6.75
N GLU A 35 -12.06 12.86 -6.11
CA GLU A 35 -12.15 13.02 -4.65
C GLU A 35 -11.85 11.70 -3.92
N TYR A 36 -12.44 10.60 -4.39
CA TYR A 36 -12.20 9.28 -3.80
C TYR A 36 -10.75 8.78 -3.99
N MET A 37 -10.16 8.98 -5.17
CA MET A 37 -8.84 8.44 -5.51
C MET A 37 -7.68 9.35 -5.08
N LEU A 38 -7.87 10.68 -5.09
CA LEU A 38 -6.81 11.66 -4.86
C LEU A 38 -7.09 12.60 -3.67
N GLY A 39 -8.19 12.43 -2.94
CA GLY A 39 -8.59 13.33 -1.86
C GLY A 39 -8.80 14.77 -2.35
N GLY A 40 -9.29 14.92 -3.60
CA GLY A 40 -9.47 16.22 -4.25
C GLY A 40 -8.17 16.97 -4.52
N ARG A 41 -7.01 16.30 -4.40
CA ARG A 41 -5.66 16.90 -4.42
C ARG A 41 -5.45 17.98 -3.35
N ASN A 42 -6.26 17.97 -2.30
CA ASN A 42 -6.21 18.92 -1.18
C ASN A 42 -5.46 18.38 0.04
N LEU A 43 -4.91 17.17 -0.05
CA LEU A 43 -4.16 16.55 1.04
C LEU A 43 -2.85 17.30 1.27
N HIS A 44 -2.60 17.65 2.54
CA HIS A 44 -1.34 18.26 2.94
C HIS A 44 -0.17 17.34 2.57
N PRO A 45 0.95 17.85 2.00
CA PRO A 45 2.04 17.01 1.49
C PRO A 45 2.59 16.00 2.50
N ALA A 46 2.64 16.37 3.79
CA ALA A 46 3.07 15.47 4.86
C ALA A 46 2.11 14.27 5.03
N VAL A 47 0.81 14.48 4.90
CA VAL A 47 -0.21 13.41 5.00
C VAL A 47 -0.10 12.49 3.79
N GLY A 48 0.06 13.06 2.59
CA GLY A 48 0.30 12.27 1.37
C GLY A 48 1.56 11.42 1.45
N ALA A 49 2.67 11.98 1.95
CA ALA A 49 3.92 11.24 2.14
C ALA A 49 3.81 10.13 3.19
N LEU A 50 3.14 10.39 4.32
CA LEU A 50 2.88 9.37 5.34
C LEU A 50 1.98 8.26 4.81
N SER A 51 0.94 8.60 4.06
CA SER A 51 0.05 7.62 3.42
C SER A 51 0.81 6.76 2.41
N ALA A 52 1.64 7.37 1.55
CA ALA A 52 2.46 6.64 0.60
C ALA A 52 3.46 5.71 1.30
N GLY A 53 4.09 6.19 2.37
CA GLY A 53 4.97 5.38 3.22
C GLY A 53 4.22 4.21 3.85
N ALA A 54 3.05 4.45 4.47
CA ALA A 54 2.25 3.39 5.06
C ALA A 54 1.83 2.31 4.04
N SER A 55 1.49 2.70 2.80
CA SER A 55 1.16 1.78 1.72
C SER A 55 2.35 0.92 1.27
N ASP A 56 3.57 1.44 1.33
CA ASP A 56 4.81 0.70 1.02
C ASP A 56 5.21 -0.26 2.16
N MET A 57 4.82 0.06 3.40
CA MET A 57 5.10 -0.72 4.61
C MET A 57 4.16 -1.92 4.72
N SER A 58 4.51 -3.00 4.03
CA SER A 58 3.74 -4.25 4.03
C SER A 58 4.30 -5.30 5.00
N GLY A 59 3.74 -6.52 4.95
CA GLY A 59 4.29 -7.70 5.62
C GLY A 59 5.78 -7.95 5.28
N TRP A 60 6.29 -7.40 4.16
CA TRP A 60 7.71 -7.37 3.87
C TRP A 60 8.55 -6.69 4.96
N MET A 61 8.10 -5.57 5.53
CA MET A 61 8.88 -4.86 6.54
C MET A 61 8.94 -5.63 7.86
N LEU A 62 7.85 -6.31 8.24
CA LEU A 62 7.78 -7.05 9.50
C LEU A 62 8.42 -8.45 9.42
N MET A 63 8.26 -9.14 8.29
CA MET A 63 8.71 -10.54 8.13
C MET A 63 9.85 -10.67 7.12
N GLY A 64 9.74 -9.96 5.98
CA GLY A 64 10.65 -10.10 4.85
C GLY A 64 12.06 -9.59 5.14
N LEU A 65 12.18 -8.30 5.49
CA LEU A 65 13.47 -7.66 5.72
C LEU A 65 14.21 -8.26 6.94
N PRO A 66 13.58 -8.46 8.12
CA PRO A 66 14.24 -9.14 9.24
C PRO A 66 14.61 -10.59 8.90
N GLY A 67 13.77 -11.31 8.16
CA GLY A 67 14.08 -12.67 7.70
C GLY A 67 15.28 -12.70 6.75
N ALA A 68 15.36 -11.75 5.83
CA ALA A 68 16.51 -11.61 4.94
C ALA A 68 17.80 -11.33 5.73
N ILE A 69 17.77 -10.41 6.70
CA ILE A 69 18.91 -10.12 7.57
C ILE A 69 19.29 -11.34 8.42
N TYR A 70 18.32 -12.08 8.94
CA TYR A 70 18.57 -13.30 9.71
C TYR A 70 19.33 -14.36 8.90
N VAL A 71 18.97 -14.54 7.63
CA VAL A 71 19.60 -15.55 6.75
C VAL A 71 20.92 -15.08 6.15
N SER A 72 20.98 -13.82 5.68
CA SER A 72 22.13 -13.29 4.92
C SER A 72 23.11 -12.45 5.74
N GLY A 73 22.77 -12.19 7.01
CA GLY A 73 23.54 -11.36 7.92
C GLY A 73 23.30 -9.87 7.73
N PHE A 74 24.11 -9.06 8.43
CA PHE A 74 23.96 -7.61 8.50
C PHE A 74 24.17 -6.90 7.14
N SER A 75 24.77 -7.57 6.16
CA SER A 75 24.92 -7.03 4.81
C SER A 75 23.56 -6.69 4.16
N ALA A 76 22.49 -7.42 4.48
CA ALA A 76 21.15 -7.09 3.99
C ALA A 76 20.57 -5.78 4.54
N ALA A 77 21.16 -5.17 5.57
CA ALA A 77 20.75 -3.83 6.01
C ALA A 77 20.92 -2.77 4.90
N TRP A 78 21.81 -3.01 3.93
CA TRP A 78 21.95 -2.14 2.75
C TRP A 78 20.68 -2.03 1.91
N ILE A 79 19.75 -2.99 2.01
CA ILE A 79 18.44 -2.91 1.35
C ILE A 79 17.69 -1.66 1.84
N ALA A 80 17.68 -1.39 3.14
CA ALA A 80 17.00 -0.22 3.69
C ALA A 80 17.62 1.10 3.20
N VAL A 81 18.95 1.16 3.13
CA VAL A 81 19.67 2.33 2.60
C VAL A 81 19.37 2.54 1.12
N GLY A 82 19.45 1.47 0.32
CA GLY A 82 19.15 1.50 -1.11
C GLY A 82 17.71 1.91 -1.40
N LEU A 83 16.74 1.39 -0.64
CA LEU A 83 15.33 1.77 -0.75
C LEU A 83 15.12 3.24 -0.39
N THR A 84 15.75 3.73 0.68
CA THR A 84 15.63 5.13 1.09
C THR A 84 16.15 6.08 0.00
N ILE A 85 17.34 5.80 -0.54
CA ILE A 85 17.94 6.60 -1.60
C ILE A 85 17.08 6.47 -2.88
N GLY A 86 16.68 5.27 -3.25
CA GLY A 86 15.86 5.00 -4.44
C GLY A 86 14.52 5.73 -4.39
N ALA A 87 13.83 5.68 -3.25
CA ALA A 87 12.59 6.41 -3.01
C ALA A 87 12.82 7.92 -3.14
N TYR A 88 13.84 8.47 -2.48
CA TYR A 88 14.17 9.90 -2.59
C TYR A 88 14.42 10.34 -4.04
N LEU A 89 15.23 9.59 -4.80
CA LEU A 89 15.51 9.91 -6.20
C LEU A 89 14.26 9.76 -7.07
N ASN A 90 13.41 8.78 -6.82
CA ASN A 90 12.13 8.61 -7.50
C ASN A 90 11.22 9.84 -7.28
N TYR A 91 11.04 10.26 -6.02
CA TYR A 91 10.27 11.46 -5.68
C TYR A 91 10.88 12.74 -6.25
N ARG A 92 12.21 12.82 -6.37
CA ARG A 92 12.88 14.01 -6.89
C ARG A 92 12.80 14.12 -8.42
N PHE A 93 12.94 13.01 -9.14
CA PHE A 93 13.10 13.03 -10.59
C PHE A 93 11.89 12.51 -11.37
N VAL A 94 11.22 11.49 -10.87
CA VAL A 94 10.13 10.81 -11.57
C VAL A 94 8.79 11.44 -11.22
N ALA A 95 8.48 11.57 -9.92
CA ALA A 95 7.17 12.03 -9.46
C ALA A 95 6.74 13.40 -10.03
N PRO A 96 7.60 14.46 -10.06
CA PRO A 96 7.18 15.77 -10.56
C PRO A 96 6.90 15.74 -12.06
N ARG A 97 7.70 14.99 -12.83
CA ARG A 97 7.51 14.84 -14.28
C ARG A 97 6.23 14.07 -14.56
N LEU A 98 6.02 12.95 -13.87
CA LEU A 98 4.82 12.15 -14.01
C LEU A 98 3.55 12.95 -13.68
N ARG A 99 3.60 13.79 -12.63
CA ARG A 99 2.48 14.67 -12.29
C ARG A 99 2.13 15.65 -13.41
N ILE A 100 3.12 16.28 -14.03
CA ILE A 100 2.89 17.20 -15.14
C ILE A 100 2.29 16.44 -16.35
N TYR A 101 2.83 15.26 -16.67
CA TYR A 101 2.36 14.50 -17.82
C TYR A 101 0.96 13.91 -17.63
N THR A 102 0.58 13.52 -16.41
CA THR A 102 -0.77 13.05 -16.11
C THR A 102 -1.80 14.16 -16.30
N GLU A 103 -1.48 15.40 -15.90
CA GLU A 103 -2.33 16.57 -16.14
C GLU A 103 -2.54 16.84 -17.64
N LEU A 104 -1.47 16.77 -18.43
CA LEU A 104 -1.53 16.96 -19.89
C LEU A 104 -2.23 15.81 -20.64
N ALA A 105 -2.31 14.63 -20.04
CA ALA A 105 -2.95 13.45 -20.60
C ALA A 105 -4.35 13.28 -20.01
N ASP A 106 -5.24 14.26 -20.27
CA ASP A 106 -6.63 14.30 -19.80
C ASP A 106 -6.80 14.13 -18.29
N ASP A 107 -5.89 14.73 -17.51
CA ASP A 107 -5.84 14.64 -16.04
C ASP A 107 -5.95 13.19 -15.51
N SER A 108 -5.23 12.27 -16.16
CA SER A 108 -5.24 10.84 -15.87
C SER A 108 -4.98 10.54 -14.39
N ILE A 109 -5.90 9.81 -13.77
CA ILE A 109 -5.88 9.50 -12.33
C ILE A 109 -5.10 8.20 -12.05
N THR A 110 -5.09 7.25 -13.00
CA THR A 110 -4.40 5.96 -12.85
C THR A 110 -3.29 5.77 -13.88
N ILE A 111 -2.35 4.85 -13.61
CA ILE A 111 -1.25 4.52 -14.54
C ILE A 111 -1.76 3.91 -15.87
N PRO A 112 -2.73 2.97 -15.87
CA PRO A 112 -3.33 2.48 -17.12
C PRO A 112 -3.96 3.59 -17.96
N ASP A 113 -4.72 4.51 -17.33
CA ASP A 113 -5.34 5.65 -18.02
C ASP A 113 -4.27 6.58 -18.59
N PHE A 114 -3.22 6.85 -17.79
CA PHE A 114 -2.10 7.66 -18.21
C PHE A 114 -1.42 7.08 -19.47
N PHE A 115 -1.18 5.77 -19.54
CA PHE A 115 -0.58 5.17 -20.73
C PHE A 115 -1.50 5.25 -21.94
N GLU A 116 -2.80 4.97 -21.78
CA GLU A 116 -3.76 5.08 -22.87
C GLU A 116 -3.78 6.50 -23.46
N ASN A 117 -3.95 7.51 -22.60
CA ASN A 117 -4.05 8.91 -23.01
C ASN A 117 -2.72 9.46 -23.51
N ARG A 118 -1.60 9.14 -22.85
CA ARG A 118 -0.26 9.62 -23.24
C ARG A 118 0.16 9.14 -24.62
N PHE A 119 -0.24 7.92 -25.00
CA PHE A 119 0.11 7.32 -26.29
C PHE A 119 -1.03 7.41 -27.31
N HIS A 120 -2.16 8.04 -26.96
CA HIS A 120 -3.36 8.14 -27.81
C HIS A 120 -3.83 6.77 -28.32
N ASP A 121 -3.80 5.77 -27.43
CA ASP A 121 -4.16 4.39 -27.76
C ASP A 121 -5.68 4.26 -27.94
N THR A 122 -6.11 4.19 -29.20
CA THR A 122 -7.52 3.98 -29.56
C THR A 122 -7.99 2.52 -29.43
N SER A 123 -7.06 1.58 -29.23
CA SER A 123 -7.37 0.15 -29.09
C SER A 123 -7.64 -0.28 -27.65
N HIS A 124 -7.36 0.58 -26.67
CA HIS A 124 -7.40 0.29 -25.24
C HIS A 124 -6.49 -0.87 -24.78
N ALA A 125 -5.53 -1.28 -25.63
CA ALA A 125 -4.62 -2.38 -25.34
C ALA A 125 -3.67 -2.03 -24.19
N LEU A 126 -3.13 -0.81 -24.16
CA LEU A 126 -2.22 -0.37 -23.11
C LEU A 126 -2.89 -0.36 -21.74
N ARG A 127 -4.13 0.14 -21.68
CA ARG A 127 -4.93 0.12 -20.45
C ARG A 127 -5.18 -1.31 -19.98
N THR A 128 -5.65 -2.17 -20.89
CA THR A 128 -6.02 -3.56 -20.57
C THR A 128 -4.82 -4.37 -20.09
N ILE A 129 -3.69 -4.30 -20.81
CA ILE A 129 -2.47 -5.02 -20.45
C ILE A 129 -1.93 -4.50 -19.11
N SER A 130 -1.88 -3.18 -18.92
CA SER A 130 -1.40 -2.58 -17.67
C SER A 130 -2.28 -2.98 -16.48
N ALA A 131 -3.60 -2.94 -16.65
CA ALA A 131 -4.55 -3.36 -15.62
C ALA A 131 -4.40 -4.85 -15.27
N LEU A 132 -4.23 -5.73 -16.27
CA LEU A 132 -4.00 -7.15 -16.05
C LEU A 132 -2.70 -7.41 -15.28
N VAL A 133 -1.61 -6.74 -15.67
CA VAL A 133 -0.33 -6.82 -14.95
C VAL A 133 -0.53 -6.38 -13.50
N ILE A 134 -1.16 -5.22 -13.26
CA ILE A 134 -1.44 -4.72 -11.91
C ILE A 134 -2.23 -5.77 -11.12
N ILE A 135 -3.34 -6.28 -11.65
CA ILE A 135 -4.20 -7.27 -10.96
C ILE A 135 -3.40 -8.51 -10.59
N VAL A 136 -2.62 -9.09 -11.50
CA VAL A 136 -1.85 -10.31 -11.24
C VAL A 136 -0.83 -10.09 -10.13
N PHE A 137 -0.02 -9.04 -10.23
CA PHE A 137 1.02 -8.78 -9.24
C PHE A 137 0.45 -8.30 -7.90
N PHE A 138 -0.60 -7.47 -7.89
CA PHE A 138 -1.28 -7.06 -6.65
C PHE A 138 -1.99 -8.22 -5.96
N THR A 139 -2.49 -9.20 -6.71
CA THR A 139 -3.11 -10.40 -6.12
C THR A 139 -2.08 -11.19 -5.32
N VAL A 140 -0.90 -11.46 -5.91
CA VAL A 140 0.19 -12.16 -5.22
C VAL A 140 0.68 -11.35 -4.02
N TYR A 141 0.87 -10.04 -4.20
CA TYR A 141 1.27 -9.14 -3.13
C TYR A 141 0.28 -9.15 -1.96
N THR A 142 -1.01 -8.95 -2.22
CA THR A 142 -2.06 -8.93 -1.18
C THR A 142 -2.16 -10.28 -0.48
N SER A 143 -2.10 -11.38 -1.23
CA SER A 143 -2.07 -12.74 -0.68
C SER A 143 -0.88 -12.94 0.27
N SER A 144 0.32 -12.47 -0.12
CA SER A 144 1.49 -12.52 0.75
C SER A 144 1.33 -11.69 2.03
N GLY A 145 0.62 -10.56 1.96
CA GLY A 145 0.31 -9.70 3.09
C GLY A 145 -0.60 -10.39 4.11
N ILE A 146 -1.65 -11.04 3.63
CA ILE A 146 -2.57 -11.83 4.46
C ILE A 146 -1.82 -12.99 5.14
N VAL A 147 -0.97 -13.71 4.40
CA VAL A 147 -0.12 -14.78 4.96
C VAL A 147 0.83 -14.26 6.03
N ALA A 148 1.44 -13.09 5.83
CA ALA A 148 2.29 -12.46 6.82
C ALA A 148 1.50 -12.09 8.08
N GLY A 149 0.29 -11.55 7.95
CA GLY A 149 -0.60 -11.28 9.08
C GLY A 149 -1.00 -12.55 9.83
N GLY A 150 -1.40 -13.61 9.13
CA GLY A 150 -1.72 -14.92 9.73
C GLY A 150 -0.57 -15.50 10.55
N LYS A 151 0.66 -15.46 10.02
CA LYS A 151 1.87 -15.88 10.74
C LYS A 151 2.21 -14.97 11.91
N LEU A 152 1.96 -13.67 11.78
CA LEU A 152 2.17 -12.71 12.88
C LEU A 152 1.21 -13.02 14.03
N PHE A 153 -0.07 -13.24 13.73
CA PHE A 153 -1.06 -13.57 14.75
C PHE A 153 -0.78 -14.92 15.44
N GLU A 154 -0.35 -15.91 14.67
CA GLU A 154 0.06 -17.21 15.20
C GLU A 154 1.29 -17.11 16.11
N SER A 155 2.34 -16.42 15.67
CA SER A 155 3.61 -16.34 16.42
C SER A 155 3.56 -15.37 17.61
N ALA A 156 2.88 -14.23 17.49
CA ALA A 156 2.85 -13.21 18.52
C ALA A 156 1.75 -13.42 19.57
N PHE A 157 0.56 -13.91 19.16
CA PHE A 157 -0.61 -14.03 20.05
C PHE A 157 -1.04 -15.49 20.26
N GLY A 158 -0.38 -16.45 19.62
CA GLY A 158 -0.71 -17.88 19.72
C GLY A 158 -2.06 -18.26 19.11
N LEU A 159 -2.63 -17.41 18.25
CA LEU A 159 -3.88 -17.67 17.56
C LEU A 159 -3.71 -18.77 16.52
N ASN A 160 -4.79 -19.46 16.17
CA ASN A 160 -4.77 -20.36 15.03
C ASN A 160 -4.46 -19.57 13.75
N TYR A 161 -3.54 -20.06 12.93
CA TYR A 161 -3.15 -19.41 11.67
C TYR A 161 -4.35 -19.01 10.79
N GLN A 162 -5.36 -19.86 10.64
CA GLN A 162 -6.55 -19.56 9.83
C GLN A 162 -7.36 -18.40 10.42
N LEU A 163 -7.50 -18.34 11.75
CA LEU A 163 -8.12 -17.19 12.42
C LEU A 163 -7.29 -15.91 12.21
N GLY A 164 -5.95 -16.01 12.26
CA GLY A 164 -5.05 -14.91 11.94
C GLY A 164 -5.22 -14.41 10.50
N LEU A 165 -5.45 -15.30 9.53
CA LEU A 165 -5.73 -14.93 8.15
C LEU A 165 -7.06 -14.16 8.01
N PHE A 166 -8.11 -14.57 8.74
CA PHE A 166 -9.41 -13.90 8.67
C PHE A 166 -9.44 -12.51 9.31
N VAL A 167 -8.57 -12.28 10.29
CA VAL A 167 -8.47 -10.99 11.01
C VAL A 167 -7.59 -9.98 10.27
N THR A 168 -6.71 -10.45 9.37
CA THR A 168 -5.81 -9.62 8.54
C THR A 168 -6.54 -9.11 7.31
#